data_AF-A0A3C1VSB4-F1
#
_entry.id   AF-A0A3C1VSB4-F1
#
_cell.length_a   1.000
_cell.length_b   1.000
_cell.length_c   1.000
_cell.angle_alpha   90.00
_cell.angle_beta   90.00
_cell.angle_gamma   90.00
#
_symmetry.space_group_name_H-M   'P 1'
#
loop_
_entity.id
_entity.type
_entity.pdbx_description
1 polymer ?
#
loop_
_entity_poly.entity_id
_entity_poly.type
_entity_poly.pdbx_seq_one_letter_code
_entity_poly.pdbx_strand_id
1 'polypeptide(L)' 'NRHFLPATVAELASFTEALAASKEDGAFSVIEFRDASGIGRNLCIEILEYFDGRGFTRRDGNARLLRTDKDNIFG' A
#
# COMPACT_ATOMS: atom_id res chain seq x y z
N ASN A 1 -1.53 -1.71 -18.96
CA ASN A 1 -2.63 -0.82 -18.55
C ASN A 1 -3.56 -1.63 -17.65
N ARG A 2 -3.44 -1.48 -16.33
CA ARG A 2 -4.29 -2.16 -15.35
C ARG A 2 -5.28 -1.15 -14.78
N HIS A 3 -6.54 -1.56 -14.67
CA HIS A 3 -7.62 -0.75 -14.11
C HIS A 3 -8.20 -1.49 -12.92
N PHE A 4 -8.32 -0.79 -11.78
CA PHE A 4 -8.95 -1.30 -10.58
C PHE A 4 -10.24 -0.53 -10.33
N LEU A 5 -11.24 -1.20 -9.78
CA LEU A 5 -12.43 -0.52 -9.30
C LEU A 5 -12.05 0.32 -8.06
N PRO A 6 -12.64 1.51 -7.88
CA PRO A 6 -12.38 2.35 -6.70
C PRO A 6 -12.55 1.60 -5.37
N ALA A 7 -13.55 0.71 -5.28
CA ALA A 7 -13.76 -0.14 -4.10
C ALA A 7 -12.55 -1.05 -3.81
N THR A 8 -11.98 -1.68 -4.84
CA THR A 8 -10.77 -2.52 -4.69
C THR A 8 -9.57 -1.69 -4.24
N VAL A 9 -9.42 -0.47 -4.73
CA VAL A 9 -8.34 0.43 -4.29
C VAL A 9 -8.50 0.80 -2.81
N ALA A 10 -9.72 1.08 -2.36
CA ALA A 10 -10.02 1.37 -0.95
C ALA A 10 -9.80 0.15 -0.03
N GLU A 11 -10.13 -1.05 -0.48
CA GLU A 11 -9.82 -2.30 0.24
C GLU A 11 -8.32 -2.51 0.38
N LEU A 12 -7.55 -2.31 -0.70
CA LEU A 12 -6.10 -2.41 -0.67
C LEU A 12 -5.46 -1.33 0.22
N ALA A 13 -6.02 -0.13 0.26
CA ALA A 13 -5.57 0.92 1.16
C ALA A 13 -5.82 0.53 2.63
N SER A 14 -7.01 0.01 2.95
CA SER A 14 -7.36 -0.50 4.28
C SER A 14 -6.43 -1.63 4.72
N PHE A 15 -6.12 -2.54 3.80
CA PHE A 15 -5.14 -3.60 4.03
C PHE A 15 -3.73 -3.04 4.31
N THR A 16 -3.32 -1.99 3.59
CA THR A 16 -2.02 -1.34 3.78
C THR A 16 -1.92 -0.72 5.17
N GLU A 17 -2.99 -0.11 5.67
CA GLU A 17 -3.08 0.42 7.03
C GLU A 17 -2.90 -0.68 8.08
N ALA A 18 -3.61 -1.80 7.91
CA ALA A 18 -3.50 -2.94 8.81
C ALA A 18 -2.08 -3.54 8.81
N LEU A 19 -1.44 -3.62 7.63
CA LEU A 19 -0.05 -4.09 7.53
C LEU A 19 0.91 -3.14 8.25
N ALA A 20 0.82 -1.83 8.02
CA ALA A 20 1.69 -0.86 8.69
C ALA A 20 1.49 -0.89 10.21
N ALA A 21 0.24 -0.99 10.69
CA ALA A 21 -0.08 -1.09 12.11
C ALA A 21 0.46 -2.36 12.78
N SER A 22 0.74 -3.42 12.00
CA SER A 22 1.36 -4.66 12.51
C SER A 22 2.88 -4.56 12.70
N LYS A 23 3.50 -3.45 12.28
CA LYS A 23 4.94 -3.22 12.30
C LYS A 23 5.30 -2.26 13.43
N GLU A 24 6.39 -2.55 14.13
CA GLU A 24 6.85 -1.74 15.27
C GLU A 24 7.19 -0.30 14.87
N ASP A 25 7.78 -0.11 13.68
CA ASP A 25 8.15 1.18 13.11
C ASP A 25 7.14 1.73 12.08
N GLY A 26 6.02 1.03 11.88
CA GLY A 26 5.03 1.36 10.85
C GLY A 26 5.53 1.17 9.40
N ALA A 27 6.74 0.63 9.21
CA ALA A 27 7.37 0.48 7.91
C ALA A 27 7.21 -0.93 7.37
N PHE A 28 6.97 -1.06 6.06
CA PHE A 28 6.87 -2.35 5.41
C PHE A 28 7.55 -2.35 4.04
N SER A 29 8.08 -3.50 3.65
CA SER A 29 8.67 -3.74 2.34
C SER A 29 7.65 -4.26 1.32
N VAL A 30 8.02 -4.23 0.04
CA VAL A 30 7.22 -4.86 -1.03
C VAL A 30 7.05 -6.36 -0.79
N ILE A 31 8.04 -7.02 -0.18
CA ILE A 31 7.99 -8.46 0.10
C ILE A 31 6.95 -8.75 1.17
N GLU A 32 6.93 -7.97 2.25
CA GLU A 32 5.95 -8.13 3.32
C GLU A 32 4.54 -7.82 2.84
N PHE A 33 4.37 -6.78 2.01
CA PHE A 33 3.08 -6.48 1.38
C PHE A 33 2.59 -7.63 0.51
N ARG A 34 3.48 -8.22 -0.31
CA ARG A 34 3.17 -9.40 -1.13
C ARG A 34 2.75 -10.58 -0.27
N ASP A 35 3.52 -10.89 0.76
CA ASP A 35 3.29 -12.06 1.61
C ASP A 35 1.99 -11.96 2.39
N ALA A 36 1.66 -10.76 2.87
CA ALA A 36 0.42 -10.52 3.58
C ALA A 36 -0.81 -10.41 2.65
N SER A 37 -0.65 -9.92 1.42
CA SER A 37 -1.78 -9.76 0.47
C SER A 37 -2.04 -10.98 -0.41
N GLY A 38 -1.05 -11.88 -0.57
CA GLY A 38 -1.10 -12.99 -1.53
C GLY A 38 -1.05 -12.55 -3.00
N ILE A 39 -0.85 -11.27 -3.27
CA ILE A 39 -0.84 -10.70 -4.62
C ILE A 39 0.53 -10.94 -5.28
N GLY A 40 0.55 -11.20 -6.59
CA GLY A 40 1.79 -11.36 -7.34
C GLY A 40 2.70 -10.13 -7.25
N ARG A 41 4.02 -10.33 -7.15
CA ARG A 41 5.03 -9.26 -6.92
C ARG A 41 4.89 -8.06 -7.85
N ASN A 42 4.72 -8.29 -9.15
CA ASN A 42 4.61 -7.19 -10.13
C ASN A 42 3.39 -6.31 -9.85
N LEU A 43 2.26 -6.93 -9.49
CA LEU A 43 1.05 -6.21 -9.15
C LEU A 43 1.20 -5.45 -7.81
N CYS A 44 1.87 -6.04 -6.82
CA CYS A 44 2.21 -5.32 -5.58
C CYS A 44 3.02 -4.05 -5.84
N ILE A 45 4.02 -4.12 -6.73
CA ILE A 45 4.85 -2.97 -7.09
C ILE A 45 3.97 -1.88 -7.72
N GLU A 46 3.14 -2.23 -8.71
CA GLU A 46 2.26 -1.27 -9.39
C GLU A 46 1.27 -0.59 -8.40
N ILE A 47 0.67 -1.36 -7.47
CA ILE A 47 -0.23 -0.82 -6.45
C ILE A 47 0.51 0.15 -5.51
N LEU A 48 1.69 -0.24 -5.03
CA LEU A 48 2.46 0.58 -4.11
C LEU A 48 3.00 1.85 -4.77
N GLU A 49 3.40 1.79 -6.05
CA GLU A 49 3.76 2.97 -6.82
C GLU A 49 2.57 3.91 -7.03
N TYR A 50 1.37 3.36 -7.25
CA TYR A 50 0.15 4.15 -7.30
C TYR A 50 -0.12 4.85 -5.96
N PHE A 51 0.00 4.15 -4.83
CA PHE A 51 -0.14 4.74 -3.50
C PHE A 51 0.90 5.82 -3.19
N ASP A 52 2.15 5.59 -3.61
CA ASP A 52 3.22 6.58 -3.49
C ASP A 52 2.85 7.85 -4.30
N GLY A 53 2.37 7.68 -5.54
CA GLY A 53 1.97 8.78 -6.41
C GLY A 53 0.74 9.55 -5.94
N ARG A 54 -0.17 8.89 -5.21
CA ARG A 54 -1.33 9.53 -4.56
C ARG A 54 -0.97 10.20 -3.23
N GLY A 55 0.22 9.97 -2.71
CA GLY A 55 0.67 10.50 -1.43
C GLY A 55 0.12 9.75 -0.22
N PHE A 56 -0.42 8.55 -0.42
CA PHE A 56 -0.88 7.68 0.67
C PHE A 56 0.30 7.01 1.39
N THR A 57 1.26 6.48 0.61
CA THR A 57 2.52 5.94 1.12
C THR A 57 3.70 6.79 0.69
N ARG A 58 4.85 6.61 1.35
CA ARG A 58 6.14 7.13 0.92
C ARG A 58 7.17 6.02 0.94
N ARG A 59 7.85 5.82 -0.19
CA ARG A 59 9.02 4.96 -0.26
C ARG A 59 10.25 5.61 0.35
N ASP A 60 10.92 4.87 1.23
CA ASP A 60 12.25 5.17 1.75
C ASP A 60 13.15 3.93 1.61
N GLY A 61 14.07 3.98 0.65
CA GLY A 61 14.87 2.82 0.24
C GLY A 61 14.03 1.60 -0.15
N ASN A 62 14.08 0.56 0.69
CA ASN A 62 13.37 -0.71 0.52
C ASN A 62 12.07 -0.81 1.32
N ALA A 63 11.75 0.21 2.13
CA ALA A 63 10.57 0.26 2.96
C ALA A 63 9.60 1.34 2.48
N ARG A 64 8.38 1.27 3.00
CA ARG A 64 7.33 2.28 2.84
C ARG A 64 6.70 2.58 4.19
N LEU A 65 6.35 3.85 4.37
CA LEU A 65 5.61 4.38 5.51
C LEU A 65 4.29 4.96 5.02
N LEU A 66 3.26 4.91 5.86
CA LEU A 66 2.03 5.68 5.65
C LEU A 66 2.32 7.17 5.86
N ARG A 67 1.71 8.01 5.02
CA ARG A 67 1.76 9.47 5.18
C ARG A 67 0.48 10.04 5.79
N THR A 68 -0.63 9.33 5.63
CA THR A 68 -1.97 9.77 6.00
C THR A 68 -2.93 8.57 5.97
N ASP A 69 -4.11 8.74 6.55
CA ASP A 69 -5.18 7.74 6.51
C ASP A 69 -5.79 7.63 5.11
N LYS A 70 -6.29 6.44 4.77
CA LYS A 70 -6.88 6.12 3.47
C LYS A 70 -8.04 7.06 3.12
N ASP A 71 -8.83 7.48 4.10
CA ASP A 71 -10.03 8.30 3.88
C ASP A 71 -9.66 9.71 3.39
N ASN A 72 -8.44 10.19 3.68
CA ASN A 72 -7.96 11.47 3.15
C ASN A 72 -7.60 11.41 1.66
N ILE A 73 -7.44 10.21 1.09
CA ILE A 73 -6.96 10.00 -0.29
C ILE A 73 -8.00 9.29 -1.18
N PHE A 74 -8.77 8.37 -0.58
CA PHE A 74 -9.70 7.45 -1.26
C PHE A 74 -11.13 7.47 -0.69
N GLY A 75 -11.40 8.33 0.30
CA GLY A 75 -12.73 8.56 0.87
C GLY A 75 -13.64 9.40 -0.03
#